data_AF-A0A7C0UGI9-F1
#
_entry.id   AF-A0A7C0UGI9-F1
#
_cell.length_a   1.000
_cell.length_b   1.000
_cell.length_c   1.000
_cell.angle_alpha   90.00
_cell.angle_beta   90.00
_cell.angle_gamma   90.00
#
_symmetry.space_group_name_H-M   'P 1'
#
loop_
_entity.id
_entity.type
_entity.pdbx_description
1 polymer ?
#
loop_
_entity_poly.entity_id
_entity_poly.type
_entity_poly.pdbx_seq_one_letter_code
_entity_poly.pdbx_strand_id
1 'polypeptide(L)'
;MRYIAFFLMFVLFCPAVTVAGVDSKYLSVPAEDRLLIRRASKDIRLIGYARKERSMTVSSEVPGRVFSVNYDVGQAVGKKPFIEIEPTFIDLEIEKTEQFIKKLDIALKGMQVRVAYLEKEFLRVDTLYRRERATGVKRDAAAQELEQARLELDSTVQERAVQKTVLRELSERKLRHNISAPRGWIVTKRMVEPGEVIQPGTPLAEVSDYSGLVVPLSVSSEELSAIKSLA
;
A
#
# COMPACT_ATOMS: atom_id res chain seq x y z
N MET A 1 35.26 -56.13 4.30
CA MET A 1 36.46 -56.21 5.17
C MET A 1 36.22 -55.23 6.34
N ARG A 2 35.91 -55.71 7.56
CA ARG A 2 36.86 -56.02 8.67
C ARG A 2 37.34 -54.70 9.34
N TYR A 3 37.19 -54.35 10.64
CA TYR A 3 37.18 -55.01 11.99
C TYR A 3 36.52 -54.02 13.01
N ILE A 4 35.63 -54.41 13.95
CA ILE A 4 35.81 -54.99 15.32
C ILE A 4 36.18 -54.00 16.45
N ALA A 5 35.43 -54.19 17.54
CA ALA A 5 35.37 -53.61 18.89
C ALA A 5 36.68 -53.48 19.70
N PHE A 6 36.66 -52.57 20.71
CA PHE A 6 37.42 -52.62 21.98
C PHE A 6 36.86 -51.50 22.92
N PHE A 7 35.99 -51.75 23.91
CA PHE A 7 36.23 -52.18 25.31
C PHE A 7 37.36 -51.43 26.07
N LEU A 8 37.00 -50.52 26.98
CA LEU A 8 37.83 -50.04 28.10
C LEU A 8 36.90 -49.34 29.11
N MET A 9 36.24 -50.03 30.05
CA MET A 9 36.69 -50.39 31.40
C MET A 9 37.64 -49.36 32.04
N PHE A 10 37.09 -48.48 32.88
CA PHE A 10 37.85 -47.78 33.92
C PHE A 10 37.11 -47.94 35.26
N VAL A 11 37.69 -48.77 36.12
CA VAL A 11 37.34 -49.00 37.53
C VAL A 11 38.47 -48.39 38.35
N LEU A 12 38.14 -47.54 39.32
CA LEU A 12 38.96 -47.18 40.50
C LEU A 12 37.97 -46.66 41.58
N PHE A 13 37.66 -47.48 42.60
CA PHE A 13 38.22 -47.44 43.97
C PHE A 13 37.50 -46.41 44.89
N CYS A 14 36.51 -46.79 45.72
CA CYS A 14 36.55 -47.23 47.15
C CYS A 14 37.06 -46.14 48.12
N PRO A 15 36.55 -45.92 49.37
CA PRO A 15 35.87 -46.85 50.30
C PRO A 15 34.54 -46.34 50.92
N ALA A 16 33.56 -47.21 51.23
CA ALA A 16 33.40 -47.99 52.46
C ALA A 16 33.51 -47.16 53.76
N VAL A 17 32.36 -46.72 54.27
CA VAL A 17 32.16 -46.45 55.70
C VAL A 17 31.08 -47.41 56.19
N THR A 18 31.52 -48.42 56.93
CA THR A 18 30.73 -49.32 57.77
C THR A 18 30.24 -48.56 59.00
N VAL A 19 28.93 -48.47 59.19
CA VAL A 19 28.34 -48.21 60.51
C VAL A 19 27.70 -49.50 60.99
N ALA A 20 28.17 -49.92 62.16
CA ALA A 20 27.85 -51.15 62.86
C ALA A 20 26.36 -51.26 63.21
N GLY A 21 25.88 -52.49 63.24
CA GLY A 21 24.56 -52.82 63.76
C GLY A 21 24.45 -52.54 65.25
N VAL A 22 23.25 -52.13 65.66
CA VAL A 22 22.69 -52.39 66.98
C VAL A 22 21.28 -52.90 66.75
N ASP A 23 21.08 -54.17 67.06
CA ASP A 23 19.75 -54.75 67.27
C ASP A 23 19.12 -54.10 68.50
N SER A 24 17.94 -53.50 68.33
CA SER A 24 16.95 -53.49 69.41
C SER A 24 15.54 -53.39 68.84
N LYS A 25 14.76 -54.43 69.16
CA LYS A 25 13.29 -54.48 69.12
C LYS A 25 12.65 -53.19 69.65
N TYR A 26 11.40 -53.01 69.22
CA TYR A 26 10.40 -52.01 69.64
C TYR A 26 10.52 -50.64 68.96
N LEU A 27 9.79 -50.44 67.86
CA LEU A 27 8.53 -49.69 67.88
C LEU A 27 7.90 -49.73 66.49
N SER A 28 6.63 -50.10 66.46
CA SER A 28 5.71 -49.89 65.34
C SER A 28 5.68 -48.40 64.97
N VAL A 29 6.36 -48.04 63.88
CA VAL A 29 6.10 -46.79 63.16
C VAL A 29 5.26 -47.21 61.95
N PRO A 30 4.05 -46.64 61.75
CA PRO A 30 3.29 -46.94 60.54
C PRO A 30 4.18 -46.58 59.34
N ALA A 31 4.06 -47.31 58.24
CA ALA A 31 4.68 -46.90 56.99
C ALA A 31 4.17 -45.48 56.68
N GLU A 32 4.93 -44.46 57.08
CA GLU A 32 4.73 -43.12 56.60
C GLU A 32 5.02 -43.21 55.11
N ASP A 33 3.95 -43.33 54.32
CA ASP A 33 3.96 -43.09 52.89
C ASP A 33 4.66 -41.75 52.70
N ARG A 34 5.97 -41.79 52.40
CA ARG A 34 6.76 -40.60 52.09
C ARG A 34 6.28 -40.09 50.75
N LEU A 35 5.24 -39.28 50.78
CA LEU A 35 4.72 -38.56 49.63
C LEU A 35 5.80 -37.59 49.15
N LEU A 36 6.40 -37.92 48.01
CA LEU A 36 7.34 -37.05 47.34
C LEU A 36 6.54 -35.98 46.59
N ILE A 37 6.50 -34.76 47.14
CA ILE A 37 5.90 -33.62 46.46
C ILE A 37 6.73 -33.30 45.22
N ARG A 38 6.12 -33.44 44.05
CA ARG A 38 6.68 -33.05 42.75
C ARG A 38 5.76 -32.05 42.09
N ARG A 39 6.29 -31.21 41.21
CA ARG A 39 5.45 -30.31 40.40
C ARG A 39 4.46 -31.14 39.59
N ALA A 40 3.19 -30.79 39.67
CA ALA A 40 2.15 -31.35 38.82
C ALA A 40 2.16 -30.65 37.45
N SER A 41 2.16 -31.42 36.37
CA SER A 41 1.98 -30.94 34.99
C SER A 41 0.67 -31.50 34.44
N LYS A 42 -0.08 -30.66 33.70
CA LYS A 42 -1.32 -31.05 33.02
C LYS A 42 -1.15 -30.78 31.53
N ASP A 43 -1.25 -31.83 30.73
CA ASP A 43 -1.19 -31.73 29.28
C ASP A 43 -2.61 -31.60 28.70
N ILE A 44 -2.81 -30.58 27.87
CA ILE A 44 -4.09 -30.32 27.20
C ILE A 44 -3.84 -30.31 25.69
N ARG A 45 -4.60 -31.11 24.94
CA ARG A 45 -4.51 -31.16 23.47
C ARG A 45 -5.61 -30.31 22.86
N LEU A 46 -5.21 -29.28 22.12
CA LEU A 46 -6.10 -28.41 21.36
C LEU A 46 -5.92 -28.73 19.87
N ILE A 47 -7.04 -28.87 19.17
CA ILE A 47 -7.06 -29.12 17.71
C ILE A 47 -7.64 -27.87 17.05
N GLY A 48 -6.95 -27.36 16.03
CA GLY A 48 -7.39 -26.20 15.26
C GLY A 48 -7.05 -26.36 13.78
N TYR A 49 -7.71 -25.55 12.95
CA TYR A 49 -7.47 -25.50 11.51
C TYR A 49 -6.70 -24.22 11.16
N ALA A 50 -5.70 -24.33 10.30
CA ALA A 50 -4.97 -23.18 9.80
C ALA A 50 -5.89 -22.28 8.97
N ARG A 51 -5.78 -20.97 9.20
CA ARG A 51 -6.50 -19.93 8.45
C ARG A 51 -5.50 -18.91 7.89
N LYS A 52 -5.91 -18.28 6.79
CA LYS A 52 -5.24 -17.12 6.21
C LYS A 52 -5.13 -15.99 7.25
N GLU A 53 -3.98 -15.32 7.30
CA GLU A 53 -3.78 -14.21 8.24
C GLU A 53 -4.58 -12.98 7.79
N ARG A 54 -4.57 -12.67 6.49
CA ARG A 54 -5.22 -11.48 5.92
C ARG A 54 -5.93 -11.82 4.62
N SER A 55 -7.04 -11.13 4.37
CA SER A 55 -7.75 -11.17 3.09
C SER A 55 -8.29 -9.80 2.74
N MET A 56 -8.37 -9.53 1.44
CA MET A 56 -8.86 -8.27 0.90
C MET A 56 -9.71 -8.54 -0.35
N THR A 57 -10.81 -7.81 -0.46
CA THR A 57 -11.60 -7.76 -1.69
C THR A 57 -11.10 -6.61 -2.54
N VAL A 58 -10.72 -6.91 -3.78
CA VAL A 58 -10.33 -5.94 -4.79
C VAL A 58 -11.60 -5.51 -5.52
N SER A 59 -11.90 -4.21 -5.51
CA SER A 59 -13.07 -3.63 -6.16
C SER A 59 -12.67 -2.57 -7.18
N SER A 60 -13.56 -2.28 -8.12
CA SER A 60 -13.33 -1.19 -9.08
C SER A 60 -13.61 0.19 -8.48
N GLU A 61 -12.79 1.17 -8.83
CA GLU A 61 -13.07 2.59 -8.58
C GLU A 61 -13.70 3.29 -9.80
N VAL A 62 -13.55 2.71 -11.00
CA VAL A 62 -13.99 3.31 -12.26
C VAL A 62 -15.00 2.41 -12.99
N PRO A 63 -15.97 2.99 -13.70
CA PRO A 63 -16.84 2.22 -14.59
C PRO A 63 -16.08 1.81 -15.85
N GLY A 64 -16.48 0.70 -16.45
CA GLY A 64 -15.99 0.34 -17.79
C GLY A 64 -16.11 -1.13 -18.10
N ARG A 65 -15.64 -1.50 -19.29
CA ARG A 65 -15.54 -2.89 -19.71
C ARG A 65 -14.20 -3.47 -19.24
N VAL A 66 -14.23 -4.65 -18.64
CA VAL A 66 -13.01 -5.41 -18.32
C VAL A 66 -12.34 -5.80 -19.63
N PHE A 67 -11.13 -5.29 -19.87
CA PHE A 67 -10.32 -5.60 -21.04
C PHE A 67 -9.58 -6.92 -20.86
N SER A 68 -8.89 -7.08 -19.72
CA SER A 68 -8.12 -8.27 -19.41
C SER A 68 -8.09 -8.57 -17.92
N VAL A 69 -7.92 -9.86 -17.58
CA VAL A 69 -7.62 -10.33 -16.23
C VAL A 69 -6.31 -11.09 -16.30
N ASN A 70 -5.30 -10.62 -15.54
CA ASN A 70 -3.93 -11.09 -15.70
C ASN A 70 -3.54 -12.25 -14.76
N TYR A 71 -4.35 -12.55 -13.76
CA TYR A 71 -4.10 -13.61 -12.79
C TYR A 71 -5.36 -14.42 -12.55
N ASP A 72 -5.18 -15.73 -12.37
CA ASP A 72 -6.26 -16.65 -12.08
C ASP A 72 -6.23 -17.16 -10.63
N VAL A 73 -7.32 -17.79 -10.21
CA VAL A 73 -7.49 -18.38 -8.88
C VAL A 73 -6.34 -19.37 -8.61
N GLY A 74 -5.71 -19.23 -7.44
CA GLY A 74 -4.55 -20.02 -7.02
C GLY A 74 -3.19 -19.46 -7.43
N GLN A 75 -3.14 -18.42 -8.28
CA GLN A 75 -1.88 -17.77 -8.64
C GLN A 75 -1.49 -16.68 -7.64
N ALA A 76 -0.19 -16.45 -7.50
CA ALA A 76 0.35 -15.32 -6.76
C ALA A 76 0.36 -14.06 -7.63
N VAL A 77 -0.08 -12.93 -7.08
CA VAL A 77 -0.09 -11.64 -7.77
C VAL A 77 1.34 -11.16 -8.00
N GLY A 78 1.66 -10.91 -9.28
CA GLY A 78 2.97 -10.46 -9.74
C GLY A 78 3.07 -8.94 -9.91
N LYS A 79 3.79 -8.51 -10.97
CA LYS A 79 4.04 -7.09 -11.24
C LYS A 79 3.00 -6.41 -12.12
N LYS A 80 2.28 -7.17 -12.96
CA LYS A 80 1.24 -6.65 -13.86
C LYS A 80 0.00 -6.21 -13.05
N PRO A 81 -0.81 -5.27 -13.56
CA PRO A 81 -2.14 -4.99 -13.01
C PRO A 81 -2.95 -6.28 -12.91
N PHE A 82 -3.80 -6.39 -11.90
CA PHE A 82 -4.66 -7.55 -11.71
C PHE A 82 -5.76 -7.60 -12.78
N ILE A 83 -6.46 -6.48 -12.95
CA ILE A 83 -7.49 -6.26 -13.96
C ILE A 83 -7.19 -4.97 -14.69
N GLU A 84 -7.37 -5.00 -16.01
CA GLU A 84 -7.29 -3.83 -16.87
C GLU A 84 -8.68 -3.51 -17.40
N ILE A 85 -9.10 -2.27 -17.22
CA ILE A 85 -10.37 -1.74 -17.72
C ILE A 85 -10.06 -0.93 -18.98
N GLU A 86 -10.93 -1.05 -19.99
CA GLU A 86 -10.76 -0.36 -21.26
C GLU A 86 -10.55 1.17 -21.06
N PRO A 87 -9.40 1.73 -21.49
CA PRO A 87 -9.07 3.14 -21.25
C PRO A 87 -9.44 4.08 -22.40
N THR A 88 -10.10 3.59 -23.45
CA THR A 88 -10.33 4.34 -24.70
C THR A 88 -10.92 5.73 -24.47
N PHE A 89 -11.97 5.85 -23.64
CA PHE A 89 -12.62 7.15 -23.40
C PHE A 89 -11.76 8.12 -22.60
N ILE A 90 -11.05 7.62 -21.57
CA ILE A 90 -10.18 8.49 -20.75
C ILE A 90 -8.96 8.95 -21.56
N ASP A 91 -8.46 8.11 -22.47
CA ASP A 91 -7.37 8.46 -23.38
C ASP A 91 -7.75 9.59 -24.34
N LEU A 92 -8.96 9.51 -24.92
CA LEU A 92 -9.49 10.57 -25.78
C LEU A 92 -9.71 11.88 -25.01
N GLU A 93 -10.13 11.81 -23.74
CA GLU A 93 -10.33 12.99 -22.90
C GLU A 93 -8.99 13.66 -22.52
N ILE A 94 -7.97 12.85 -22.21
CA ILE A 94 -6.60 13.31 -22.01
C ILE A 94 -6.07 13.99 -23.26
N GLU A 95 -6.19 13.34 -24.42
CA GLU A 95 -5.72 13.90 -25.70
C GLU A 95 -6.40 15.24 -25.99
N LYS A 96 -7.74 15.30 -25.86
CA LYS A 96 -8.50 16.54 -26.05
C LYS A 96 -7.99 17.66 -25.13
N THR A 97 -7.72 17.34 -23.87
CA THR A 97 -7.23 18.31 -22.87
C THR A 97 -5.81 18.78 -23.20
N GLU A 98 -4.94 17.88 -23.64
CA GLU A 98 -3.59 18.23 -24.10
C GLU A 98 -3.61 19.15 -25.32
N GLN A 99 -4.48 18.89 -26.30
CA GLN A 99 -4.64 19.76 -27.46
C GLN A 99 -5.18 21.13 -27.06
N PHE A 100 -6.08 21.19 -26.08
CA PHE A 100 -6.58 22.45 -25.55
C PHE A 100 -5.47 23.26 -24.86
N ILE A 101 -4.63 22.62 -24.04
CA ILE A 101 -3.45 23.26 -23.44
C ILE A 101 -2.48 23.77 -24.51
N LYS A 102 -2.22 23.00 -25.57
CA LYS A 102 -1.38 23.44 -26.70
C LYS A 102 -1.93 24.69 -27.39
N LYS A 103 -3.25 24.76 -27.58
CA LYS A 103 -3.92 25.94 -28.13
C LYS A 103 -3.71 27.16 -27.23
N LEU A 104 -3.86 27.00 -25.91
CA LEU A 104 -3.59 28.05 -24.94
C LEU A 104 -2.11 28.48 -24.95
N ASP A 105 -1.18 27.54 -25.07
CA ASP A 105 0.26 27.85 -25.18
C ASP A 105 0.58 28.74 -26.39
N ILE A 106 -0.08 28.50 -27.53
CA ILE A 106 0.07 29.34 -28.73
C ILE A 106 -0.52 30.73 -28.49
N ALA A 107 -1.72 30.81 -27.89
CA ALA A 107 -2.35 32.08 -27.57
C ALA A 107 -1.49 32.92 -26.60
N LEU A 108 -0.96 32.29 -25.55
CA LEU A 108 -0.06 32.93 -24.58
C LEU A 108 1.19 33.51 -25.24
N LYS A 109 1.81 32.79 -26.18
CA LYS A 109 2.96 33.31 -26.94
C LYS A 109 2.58 34.58 -27.72
N GLY A 110 1.42 34.58 -28.38
CA GLY A 110 0.92 35.77 -29.09
C GLY A 110 0.68 36.95 -28.15
N MET A 111 0.06 36.70 -27.00
CA MET A 111 -0.20 37.72 -25.98
C MET A 111 1.09 38.28 -25.38
N GLN A 112 2.08 37.43 -25.11
CA GLN A 112 3.41 37.85 -24.63
C GLN A 112 4.11 38.78 -25.61
N VAL A 113 4.05 38.48 -26.92
CA VAL A 113 4.59 39.36 -27.96
C VAL A 113 3.84 40.69 -27.98
N ARG A 114 2.51 40.68 -27.85
CA ARG A 114 1.69 41.90 -27.80
C ARG A 114 2.03 42.76 -26.59
N VAL A 115 2.13 42.16 -25.40
CA VAL A 115 2.54 42.87 -24.17
C VAL A 115 3.91 43.49 -24.35
N ALA A 116 4.90 42.73 -24.85
CA ALA A 116 6.25 43.25 -25.08
C ALA A 116 6.30 44.42 -26.09
N TYR A 117 5.41 44.42 -27.09
CA TYR A 117 5.24 45.54 -28.01
C TYR A 117 4.65 46.77 -27.30
N LEU A 118 3.54 46.59 -26.57
CA LEU A 118 2.88 47.68 -25.84
C LEU A 118 3.76 48.28 -24.74
N GLU A 119 4.61 47.47 -24.10
CA GLU A 119 5.60 47.94 -23.13
C GLU A 119 6.60 48.91 -23.78
N LYS A 120 7.12 48.56 -24.96
CA LYS A 120 8.05 49.44 -25.70
C LYS A 120 7.35 50.73 -26.12
N GLU A 121 6.10 50.63 -26.57
CA GLU A 121 5.34 51.81 -27.01
C GLU A 121 4.99 52.73 -25.84
N PHE A 122 4.58 52.17 -24.70
CA PHE A 122 4.37 52.92 -23.46
C PHE A 122 5.65 53.65 -23.03
N LEU A 123 6.80 52.96 -23.01
CA LEU A 123 8.10 53.58 -22.68
C LEU A 123 8.46 54.73 -23.62
N ARG A 124 8.16 54.60 -24.91
CA ARG A 124 8.37 55.65 -25.92
C ARG A 124 7.50 56.87 -25.64
N VAL A 125 6.21 56.66 -25.38
CA VAL A 125 5.25 57.73 -25.07
C VAL A 125 5.58 58.40 -23.74
N ASP A 126 5.93 57.63 -22.70
CA ASP A 126 6.35 58.14 -21.39
C ASP A 126 7.59 59.04 -21.51
N THR A 127 8.56 58.63 -22.33
CA THR A 127 9.77 59.44 -22.61
C THR A 127 9.43 60.75 -23.32
N LEU A 128 8.51 60.73 -24.28
CA LEU A 128 8.06 61.94 -24.98
C LEU A 128 7.25 62.87 -24.07
N TYR A 129 6.42 62.31 -23.19
CA TYR A 129 5.66 63.05 -22.19
C TYR A 129 6.58 63.77 -21.20
N ARG A 130 7.62 63.09 -20.68
CA ARG A 130 8.63 63.70 -19.79
C ARG A 130 9.42 64.84 -20.44
N ARG A 131 9.50 64.85 -21.77
CA ARG A 131 10.11 65.93 -22.56
C ARG A 131 9.10 67.01 -22.96
N GLU A 132 7.89 66.98 -22.42
CA GLU A 132 6.77 67.89 -22.70
C GLU A 132 6.30 67.88 -24.18
N ARG A 133 6.57 66.78 -24.90
CA ARG A 133 6.23 66.61 -26.33
C ARG A 133 4.99 65.73 -26.56
N ALA A 134 4.37 65.23 -25.49
CA ALA A 134 3.14 64.44 -25.54
C ALA A 134 2.17 64.90 -24.44
N THR A 135 0.87 64.66 -24.63
CA THR A 135 -0.17 65.00 -23.65
C THR A 135 -0.32 63.88 -22.61
N GLY A 136 -0.77 64.23 -21.40
CA GLY A 136 -1.07 63.24 -20.35
C GLY A 136 -2.07 62.19 -20.81
N VAL A 137 -3.11 62.60 -21.55
CA VAL A 137 -4.11 61.70 -22.15
C VAL A 137 -3.49 60.60 -23.01
N LYS A 138 -2.46 60.90 -23.81
CA LYS A 138 -1.78 59.88 -24.65
C LYS A 138 -0.97 58.89 -23.83
N ARG A 139 -0.35 59.37 -22.75
CA ARG A 139 0.40 58.52 -21.81
C ARG A 139 -0.55 57.58 -21.05
N ASP A 140 -1.64 58.13 -20.52
CA ASP A 140 -2.62 57.37 -19.75
C ASP A 140 -3.33 56.33 -20.62
N ALA A 141 -3.66 56.67 -21.87
CA ALA A 141 -4.20 55.72 -22.84
C ALA A 141 -3.22 54.56 -23.12
N ALA A 142 -1.93 54.84 -23.33
CA ALA A 142 -0.92 53.80 -23.54
C ALA A 142 -0.69 52.94 -22.28
N ALA A 143 -0.76 53.53 -21.09
CA ALA A 143 -0.68 52.80 -19.82
C ALA A 143 -1.87 51.84 -19.65
N GLN A 144 -3.09 52.32 -19.93
CA GLN A 144 -4.31 51.54 -19.84
C GLN A 144 -4.31 50.38 -20.84
N GLU A 145 -3.85 50.60 -22.07
CA GLU A 145 -3.76 49.55 -23.09
C GLU A 145 -2.76 48.45 -22.70
N LEU A 146 -1.60 48.85 -22.16
CA LEU A 146 -0.61 47.90 -21.63
C LEU A 146 -1.17 47.10 -20.46
N GLU A 147 -1.82 47.77 -19.51
CA GLU A 147 -2.40 47.10 -18.34
C GLU A 147 -3.49 46.11 -18.75
N GLN A 148 -4.37 46.49 -19.69
CA GLN A 148 -5.37 45.59 -20.23
C GLN A 148 -4.74 44.35 -20.87
N ALA A 149 -3.68 44.52 -21.67
CA ALA A 149 -3.00 43.39 -22.30
C ALA A 149 -2.32 42.46 -21.28
N ARG A 150 -1.81 43.00 -20.16
CA ARG A 150 -1.25 42.21 -19.06
C ARG A 150 -2.34 41.41 -18.33
N LEU A 151 -3.48 42.03 -18.05
CA LEU A 151 -4.62 41.35 -17.43
C LEU A 151 -5.15 40.22 -18.32
N GLU A 152 -5.23 40.43 -19.63
CA GLU A 152 -5.60 39.38 -20.61
C GLU A 152 -4.60 38.21 -20.60
N LEU A 153 -3.29 38.52 -20.56
CA LEU A 153 -2.23 37.51 -20.44
C LEU A 153 -2.37 36.70 -19.15
N ASP A 154 -2.50 37.38 -18.00
CA ASP A 154 -2.60 36.73 -16.69
C ASP A 154 -3.84 35.85 -16.59
N SER A 155 -4.99 36.32 -17.09
CA SER A 155 -6.23 35.53 -17.17
C SER A 155 -6.02 34.22 -17.93
N THR A 156 -5.35 34.29 -19.09
CA THR A 156 -5.07 33.11 -19.93
C THR A 156 -4.04 32.17 -19.28
N VAL A 157 -3.08 32.72 -18.52
CA VAL A 157 -2.13 31.92 -17.73
C VAL A 157 -2.86 31.12 -16.65
N GLN A 158 -3.84 31.73 -15.97
CA GLN A 158 -4.66 31.03 -14.98
C GLN A 158 -5.53 29.95 -15.64
N GLU A 159 -6.17 30.26 -16.77
CA GLU A 159 -6.95 29.26 -17.52
C GLU A 159 -6.09 28.04 -17.86
N ARG A 160 -4.87 28.25 -18.35
CA ARG A 160 -3.93 27.15 -18.62
C ARG A 160 -3.58 26.35 -17.36
N ALA A 161 -3.40 27.00 -16.22
CA ALA A 161 -3.10 26.32 -14.96
C ALA A 161 -4.26 25.43 -14.50
N VAL A 162 -5.49 25.89 -14.67
CA VAL A 162 -6.70 25.09 -14.43
C VAL A 162 -6.72 23.86 -15.33
N GLN A 163 -6.49 24.03 -16.64
CA GLN A 163 -6.49 22.90 -17.58
C GLN A 163 -5.40 21.88 -17.30
N LYS A 164 -4.22 22.31 -16.83
CA LYS A 164 -3.17 21.39 -16.37
C LYS A 164 -3.57 20.59 -15.13
N THR A 165 -4.41 21.15 -14.27
CA THR A 165 -4.94 20.44 -13.11
C THR A 165 -5.94 19.38 -13.55
N VAL A 166 -6.83 19.72 -14.49
CA VAL A 166 -7.74 18.75 -15.14
C VAL A 166 -6.97 17.61 -15.78
N LEU A 167 -5.90 17.91 -16.54
CA LEU A 167 -5.06 16.87 -17.14
C LEU A 167 -4.45 15.91 -16.11
N ARG A 168 -4.03 16.44 -14.95
CA ARG A 168 -3.49 15.63 -13.85
C ARG A 168 -4.57 14.72 -13.26
N GLU A 169 -5.78 15.25 -13.05
CA GLU A 169 -6.92 14.47 -12.58
C GLU A 169 -7.28 13.33 -13.55
N LEU A 170 -7.32 13.61 -14.86
CA LEU A 170 -7.57 12.59 -15.88
C LEU A 170 -6.47 11.52 -15.90
N SER A 171 -5.22 11.93 -15.71
CA SER A 171 -4.08 10.99 -15.62
C SER A 171 -4.22 10.05 -14.41
N GLU A 172 -4.61 10.57 -13.25
CA GLU A 172 -4.88 9.75 -12.07
C GLU A 172 -6.06 8.80 -12.30
N ARG A 173 -7.14 9.27 -12.92
CA ARG A 173 -8.28 8.41 -13.30
C ARG A 173 -7.84 7.30 -14.23
N LYS A 174 -7.01 7.58 -15.24
CA LYS A 174 -6.43 6.57 -16.13
C LYS A 174 -5.63 5.51 -15.36
N LEU A 175 -4.90 5.89 -14.32
CA LEU A 175 -4.20 4.91 -13.48
C LEU A 175 -5.19 3.97 -12.77
N ARG A 176 -6.38 4.44 -12.39
CA ARG A 176 -7.44 3.61 -11.77
C ARG A 176 -8.07 2.58 -12.70
N HIS A 177 -7.89 2.72 -14.02
CA HIS A 177 -8.28 1.66 -14.97
C HIS A 177 -7.38 0.41 -14.86
N ASN A 178 -6.18 0.55 -14.27
CA ASN A 178 -5.28 -0.55 -13.98
C ASN A 178 -5.39 -0.92 -12.50
N ILE A 179 -6.27 -1.86 -12.20
CA ILE A 179 -6.55 -2.28 -10.84
C ILE A 179 -5.44 -3.22 -10.37
N SER A 180 -4.78 -2.87 -9.27
CA SER A 180 -3.66 -3.64 -8.72
C SER A 180 -4.06 -4.35 -7.42
N ALA A 181 -3.34 -5.44 -7.11
CA ALA A 181 -3.44 -6.15 -5.85
C ALA A 181 -2.04 -6.29 -5.22
N PRO A 182 -1.93 -6.48 -3.89
CA PRO A 182 -0.65 -6.63 -3.20
C PRO A 182 0.16 -7.80 -3.78
N ARG A 183 1.45 -7.56 -4.02
CA ARG A 183 2.34 -8.57 -4.59
C ARG A 183 2.53 -9.74 -3.64
N GLY A 184 2.58 -10.95 -4.19
CA GLY A 184 2.77 -12.19 -3.43
C GLY A 184 1.50 -12.72 -2.76
N TRP A 185 0.38 -11.97 -2.78
CA TRP A 185 -0.90 -12.49 -2.31
C TRP A 185 -1.49 -13.45 -3.34
N ILE A 186 -2.26 -14.44 -2.85
CA ILE A 186 -2.84 -15.48 -3.70
C ILE A 186 -4.29 -15.14 -4.01
N VAL A 187 -4.66 -15.25 -5.29
CA VAL A 187 -6.04 -15.08 -5.75
C VAL A 187 -6.89 -16.22 -5.20
N THR A 188 -7.83 -15.89 -4.32
CA THR A 188 -8.71 -16.88 -3.69
C THR A 188 -10.02 -17.03 -4.45
N LYS A 189 -10.56 -15.93 -4.98
CA LYS A 189 -11.76 -15.92 -5.81
C LYS A 189 -11.66 -14.86 -6.89
N ARG A 190 -12.26 -15.15 -8.04
CA ARG A 190 -12.45 -14.22 -9.15
C ARG A 190 -13.95 -14.07 -9.36
N MET A 191 -14.42 -12.82 -9.45
CA MET A 191 -15.84 -12.48 -9.51
C MET A 191 -16.25 -11.84 -10.84
N VAL A 192 -15.28 -11.58 -11.73
CA VAL A 192 -15.53 -10.95 -13.04
C VAL A 192 -14.76 -11.65 -14.16
N GLU A 193 -15.33 -11.56 -15.35
CA GLU A 193 -14.76 -12.09 -16.59
C GLU A 193 -14.35 -10.97 -17.57
N PRO A 194 -13.35 -11.20 -18.44
CA PRO A 194 -13.07 -10.31 -19.56
C PRO A 194 -14.32 -10.05 -20.41
N GLY A 195 -14.55 -8.79 -20.78
CA GLY A 195 -15.69 -8.35 -21.57
C GLY A 195 -16.91 -7.92 -20.74
N GLU A 196 -16.94 -8.20 -19.44
CA GLU A 196 -17.99 -7.78 -18.53
C GLU A 196 -17.94 -6.26 -18.27
N VAL A 197 -19.10 -5.64 -18.05
CA VAL A 197 -19.21 -4.21 -17.73
C VAL A 197 -19.43 -4.06 -16.23
N ILE A 198 -18.58 -3.25 -15.61
CA ILE A 198 -18.54 -3.05 -14.16
C ILE A 198 -18.83 -1.61 -13.78
N GLN A 199 -19.28 -1.41 -12.54
CA GLN A 199 -19.52 -0.10 -11.94
C GLN A 199 -18.53 0.16 -10.79
N PRO A 200 -18.34 1.42 -10.37
CA PRO A 200 -17.58 1.73 -9.17
C PRO A 200 -18.16 0.99 -7.95
N GLY A 201 -17.29 0.40 -7.14
CA GLY A 201 -17.64 -0.42 -5.98
C GLY A 201 -17.91 -1.89 -6.29
N THR A 202 -18.01 -2.31 -7.56
CA THR A 202 -18.18 -3.72 -7.92
C THR A 202 -16.98 -4.54 -7.44
N PRO A 203 -17.19 -5.60 -6.63
CA PRO A 203 -16.11 -6.49 -6.20
C PRO A 203 -15.67 -7.37 -7.38
N LEU A 204 -14.36 -7.42 -7.62
CA LEU A 204 -13.77 -8.07 -8.79
C LEU A 204 -13.04 -9.36 -8.44
N ALA A 205 -12.35 -9.38 -7.30
CA ALA A 205 -11.61 -10.55 -6.83
C ALA A 205 -11.40 -10.52 -5.32
N GLU A 206 -11.15 -11.69 -4.73
CA GLU A 206 -10.70 -11.85 -3.34
C GLU A 206 -9.25 -12.35 -3.36
N VAL A 207 -8.34 -11.60 -2.73
CA VAL A 207 -6.93 -11.97 -2.57
C VAL A 207 -6.62 -12.20 -1.09
N SER A 208 -5.76 -13.17 -0.80
CA SER A 208 -5.40 -13.53 0.58
C SER A 208 -3.90 -13.67 0.74
N ASP A 209 -3.41 -13.28 1.92
CA ASP A 209 -2.03 -13.46 2.33
C ASP A 209 -1.86 -14.82 3.01
N TYR A 210 -0.97 -15.64 2.47
CA TYR A 210 -0.60 -16.96 2.99
C TYR A 210 0.86 -17.02 3.48
N SER A 211 1.55 -15.87 3.56
CA SER A 211 2.91 -15.81 4.11
C SER A 211 2.94 -16.13 5.61
N GLY A 212 1.88 -15.78 6.33
CA GLY A 212 1.59 -16.21 7.70
C GLY A 212 0.29 -17.01 7.78
N LEU A 213 0.29 -18.06 8.60
CA LEU A 213 -0.91 -18.84 8.91
C LEU A 213 -1.23 -18.73 10.39
N VAL A 214 -2.50 -18.48 10.70
CA VAL A 214 -3.00 -18.37 12.08
C VAL A 214 -3.87 -19.59 12.37
N VAL A 215 -3.62 -20.24 13.51
CA VAL A 215 -4.46 -21.34 14.01
C VAL A 215 -5.27 -20.82 15.19
N PRO A 216 -6.54 -20.45 15.01
CA PRO A 216 -7.40 -20.09 16.14
C PRO A 216 -7.67 -21.34 16.97
N LEU A 217 -7.23 -21.32 18.23
CA LEU A 217 -7.51 -22.37 19.20
C LEU A 217 -8.63 -21.90 20.13
N SER A 218 -9.65 -22.73 20.28
CA SER A 218 -10.70 -22.49 21.27
C SER A 218 -10.24 -23.02 22.62
N VAL A 219 -10.15 -22.14 23.60
CA VAL A 219 -9.77 -22.44 24.98
C VAL A 219 -10.88 -22.01 25.93
N SER A 220 -11.04 -22.74 27.04
CA SER A 220 -11.89 -22.32 28.16
C SER A 220 -11.30 -21.11 28.90
N SER A 221 -12.11 -20.47 29.75
CA SER A 221 -11.67 -19.31 30.56
C SER A 221 -10.52 -19.67 31.51
N GLU A 222 -10.56 -20.85 32.12
CA GLU A 222 -9.51 -21.37 33.00
C GLU A 222 -8.19 -21.55 32.25
N GLU A 223 -8.24 -22.17 31.06
CA GLU A 223 -7.07 -22.38 30.20
C GLU A 223 -6.49 -21.05 29.69
N LEU A 224 -7.33 -20.09 29.30
CA LEU A 224 -6.88 -18.76 28.88
C LEU A 224 -6.16 -18.02 30.01
N SER A 225 -6.66 -18.12 31.25
CA SER A 225 -6.03 -17.52 32.44
C SER A 225 -4.66 -18.14 32.71
N ALA A 226 -4.58 -19.47 32.63
CA ALA A 226 -3.32 -20.20 32.78
C ALA A 226 -2.28 -19.80 31.70
N ILE A 227 -2.70 -19.70 30.43
CA ILE A 227 -1.83 -19.27 29.33
C ILE A 227 -1.33 -17.84 29.54
N LYS A 228 -2.19 -16.91 29.97
CA LYS A 228 -1.79 -15.52 30.24
C LYS A 228 -0.82 -15.39 31.41
N SER A 229 -0.92 -16.25 32.42
CA SER A 229 0.00 -16.25 33.56
C SER A 229 1.41 -16.78 33.22
N LEU A 230 1.57 -17.42 32.07
CA LEU A 230 2.85 -17.95 31.56
C LEU A 230 3.61 -16.93 30.69
N ALA A 231 2.95 -15.86 30.23
CA ALA A 231 3.50 -14.81 29.37
C ALA A 231 3.92 -13.59 30.20
#